data_AF-A0A0F9PIX9-F1
#
_entry.id   AF-A0A0F9PIX9-F1
#
_cell.length_a   1.000
_cell.length_b   1.000
_cell.length_c   1.000
_cell.angle_alpha   90.00
_cell.angle_beta   90.00
_cell.angle_gamma   90.00
#
_symmetry.space_group_name_H-M   'P 1'
#
loop_
_entity.id
_entity.type
_entity.pdbx_description
1 polymer ?
#
loop_
_entity_poly.entity_id
_entity_poly.type
_entity_poly.pdbx_seq_one_letter_code
_entity_poly.pdbx_strand_id
1 'polypeptide(L)'
;MITPEERDNIFKGIWSGVITVFAPPVVLFSDTWKELQKGLFRGFGGTLADFTERTADFKILTRLNENVNKFSAAKTFQNVSDTQNFVLDAGGNLRPFTEFRADALKIFDKYNKNWLRTEFETTVAGAQSAVQWQDIQRDKKTLPLLKYQTAGDDRVRPLHAAWDGIVKPVDDPFWDTHNPPCDWACRCIAIQLEEGEEKTTNLGDHLKTVKEQTKGEIKSLENDSKIFNINPGKHKIIFPDKGRSPHPYFLVDDTFQILKDNNFNLPLS
;
A
#
# COMPACT_ATOMS: atom_id res chain seq x y z
N MET A 1 -12.59 -4.20 -13.69
CA MET A 1 -12.46 -2.95 -14.46
C MET A 1 -13.78 -2.59 -15.09
N ILE A 2 -14.31 -1.42 -14.73
CA ILE A 2 -15.54 -0.85 -15.30
C ILE A 2 -15.49 -0.83 -16.83
N THR A 3 -16.66 -0.90 -17.44
CA THR A 3 -16.83 -0.88 -18.90
C THR A 3 -16.49 0.49 -19.50
N PRO A 4 -16.17 0.56 -20.81
CA PRO A 4 -16.00 1.84 -21.49
C PRO A 4 -17.24 2.76 -21.40
N GLU A 5 -18.44 2.18 -21.35
CA GLU A 5 -19.69 2.93 -21.19
C GLU A 5 -19.80 3.54 -19.78
N GLU A 6 -19.59 2.75 -18.72
CA GLU A 6 -19.58 3.25 -17.34
C GLU A 6 -18.52 4.33 -17.14
N ARG A 7 -17.33 4.15 -17.72
CA ARG A 7 -16.27 5.17 -17.71
C ARG A 7 -16.73 6.46 -18.38
N ASP A 8 -17.29 6.38 -19.57
CA ASP A 8 -17.74 7.57 -20.31
C ASP A 8 -18.93 8.26 -19.61
N ASN A 9 -19.77 7.50 -18.90
CA ASN A 9 -20.83 8.06 -18.04
C ASN A 9 -20.25 8.78 -16.82
N ILE A 10 -19.21 8.24 -16.18
CA ILE A 10 -18.48 8.94 -15.12
C ILE A 10 -17.89 10.25 -15.65
N PHE A 11 -17.25 10.23 -16.82
CA PHE A 11 -16.68 11.43 -17.43
C PHE A 11 -17.76 12.49 -17.70
N LYS A 12 -18.90 12.10 -18.27
CA LYS A 12 -20.03 13.02 -18.48
C LYS A 12 -20.54 13.59 -17.16
N GLY A 13 -20.64 12.77 -16.13
CA GLY A 13 -21.08 13.20 -14.80
C GLY A 13 -20.11 14.16 -14.13
N ILE A 14 -18.80 13.94 -14.26
CA ILE A 14 -17.78 14.89 -13.76
C ILE A 14 -17.88 16.21 -14.53
N TRP A 15 -17.95 16.13 -15.85
CA TRP A 15 -18.03 17.29 -16.74
C TRP A 15 -19.28 18.15 -16.50
N SER A 16 -20.43 17.51 -16.23
CA SER A 16 -21.68 18.22 -15.94
C SER A 16 -21.84 18.64 -14.47
N GLY A 17 -20.91 18.27 -13.59
CA GLY A 17 -20.96 18.55 -12.16
C GLY A 17 -21.88 17.63 -11.33
N VAL A 18 -22.44 16.58 -11.94
CA VAL A 18 -23.25 15.56 -11.23
C VAL A 18 -22.37 14.68 -10.35
N ILE A 19 -21.18 14.32 -10.81
CA ILE A 19 -20.17 13.62 -10.02
C ILE A 19 -19.14 14.65 -9.55
N THR A 20 -18.89 14.66 -8.25
CA THR A 20 -17.90 15.56 -7.61
C THR A 20 -17.14 14.80 -6.53
N VAL A 21 -16.11 15.42 -5.97
CA VAL A 21 -15.43 14.90 -4.76
C VAL A 21 -16.36 14.69 -3.56
N PHE A 22 -17.52 15.36 -3.49
CA PHE A 22 -18.52 15.18 -2.43
C PHE A 22 -19.46 13.99 -2.68
N ALA A 23 -19.59 13.58 -3.94
CA ALA A 23 -20.38 12.42 -4.37
C ALA A 23 -19.60 11.60 -5.42
N PRO A 24 -18.51 10.91 -5.02
CA PRO A 24 -17.69 10.15 -5.96
C PRO A 24 -18.44 8.94 -6.52
N PRO A 25 -18.04 8.42 -7.70
CA PRO A 25 -18.75 7.34 -8.37
C PRO A 25 -18.56 6.00 -7.65
N VAL A 26 -19.62 5.53 -6.98
CA VAL A 26 -19.65 4.26 -6.23
C VAL A 26 -19.24 3.06 -7.09
N VAL A 27 -19.58 3.06 -8.39
CA VAL A 27 -19.23 1.97 -9.32
C VAL A 27 -17.71 1.83 -9.51
N LEU A 28 -16.98 2.93 -9.68
CA LEU A 28 -15.53 2.93 -9.84
C LEU A 28 -14.83 2.53 -8.54
N PHE A 29 -15.32 3.06 -7.40
CA PHE A 29 -14.88 2.67 -6.08
C PHE A 29 -15.02 1.16 -5.87
N SER A 30 -16.21 0.62 -6.14
CA SER A 30 -16.52 -0.78 -5.90
C SER A 30 -15.69 -1.71 -6.78
N ASP A 31 -15.47 -1.35 -8.04
CA ASP A 31 -14.65 -2.13 -8.96
C ASP A 31 -13.16 -2.09 -8.57
N THR A 32 -12.65 -0.93 -8.13
CA THR A 32 -11.28 -0.79 -7.60
C THR A 32 -11.09 -1.64 -6.35
N TRP A 33 -12.01 -1.54 -5.38
CA TRP A 33 -11.94 -2.31 -4.14
C TRP A 33 -12.00 -3.81 -4.41
N LYS A 34 -12.92 -4.27 -5.28
CA LYS A 34 -13.00 -5.68 -5.68
C LYS A 34 -11.72 -6.17 -6.32
N GLU A 35 -11.07 -5.35 -7.16
CA GLU A 35 -9.82 -5.75 -7.79
C GLU A 35 -8.69 -5.91 -6.76
N LEU A 36 -8.52 -4.95 -5.86
CA LEU A 36 -7.53 -5.05 -4.79
C LEU A 36 -7.87 -6.15 -3.78
N GLN A 37 -9.15 -6.40 -3.50
CA GLN A 37 -9.61 -7.48 -2.65
C GLN A 37 -9.24 -8.86 -3.22
N LYS A 38 -9.29 -9.04 -4.55
CA LYS A 38 -8.75 -10.27 -5.17
C LYS A 38 -7.26 -10.43 -4.88
N GLY A 39 -6.49 -9.34 -4.96
CA GLY A 39 -5.07 -9.33 -4.61
C GLY A 39 -4.84 -9.70 -3.15
N LEU A 40 -5.63 -9.12 -2.25
CA LEU A 40 -5.62 -9.41 -0.82
C LEU A 40 -5.88 -10.90 -0.56
N PHE A 41 -6.97 -11.46 -1.08
CA PHE A 41 -7.32 -12.86 -0.87
C PHE A 41 -6.30 -13.81 -1.49
N ARG A 42 -5.77 -13.47 -2.67
CA ARG A 42 -4.69 -14.23 -3.31
C ARG A 42 -3.44 -14.27 -2.44
N GLY A 43 -3.00 -13.12 -1.91
CA GLY A 43 -1.80 -13.04 -1.09
C GLY A 43 -1.99 -13.65 0.29
N PHE A 44 -3.19 -13.55 0.85
CA PHE A 44 -3.53 -14.14 2.14
C PHE A 44 -3.73 -15.67 2.07
N GLY A 45 -4.00 -16.23 0.89
CA GLY A 45 -4.21 -17.67 0.69
C GLY A 45 -5.65 -18.14 0.95
N GLY A 46 -6.62 -17.22 0.99
CA GLY A 46 -8.03 -17.52 1.24
C GLY A 46 -8.89 -16.26 1.29
N THR A 47 -10.19 -16.45 1.29
CA THR A 47 -11.22 -15.42 1.45
C THR A 47 -11.74 -15.38 2.88
N LEU A 48 -12.52 -14.36 3.24
CA LEU A 48 -13.15 -14.29 4.57
C LEU A 48 -14.05 -15.51 4.89
N ALA A 49 -14.64 -16.15 3.88
CA ALA A 49 -15.50 -17.32 4.09
C ALA A 49 -14.72 -18.58 4.48
N ASP A 50 -13.41 -18.61 4.21
CA ASP A 50 -12.54 -19.76 4.51
C ASP A 50 -12.07 -19.77 5.97
N PHE A 51 -12.26 -18.67 6.71
CA PHE A 51 -11.83 -18.52 8.10
C PHE A 51 -13.02 -18.30 9.03
N THR A 52 -13.00 -18.92 10.21
CA THR A 52 -14.03 -18.68 11.22
C THR A 52 -13.80 -17.35 11.93
N GLU A 53 -14.88 -16.61 12.23
CA GLU A 53 -14.82 -15.23 12.76
C GLU A 53 -13.99 -15.05 14.04
N ARG A 54 -13.83 -16.12 14.81
CA ARG A 54 -13.10 -16.11 16.08
C ARG A 54 -11.57 -16.19 15.90
N THR A 55 -11.09 -16.66 14.75
CA THR A 55 -9.67 -16.89 14.47
C THR A 55 -8.86 -15.60 14.34
N ALA A 56 -7.55 -15.69 14.56
CA ALA A 56 -6.64 -14.57 14.31
C ALA A 56 -6.63 -14.20 12.82
N ASP A 57 -6.63 -15.21 11.94
CA ASP A 57 -6.59 -15.06 10.48
C ASP A 57 -7.82 -14.29 9.95
N PHE A 58 -9.03 -14.65 10.40
CA PHE A 58 -10.22 -13.89 10.04
C PHE A 58 -10.10 -12.43 10.50
N LYS A 59 -9.66 -12.19 11.74
CA LYS A 59 -9.56 -10.83 12.29
C LYS A 59 -8.55 -9.97 11.52
N ILE A 60 -7.39 -10.52 11.15
CA ILE A 60 -6.40 -9.77 10.37
C ILE A 60 -6.88 -9.56 8.94
N LEU A 61 -7.45 -10.59 8.28
CA LEU A 61 -7.96 -10.46 6.93
C LEU A 61 -9.09 -9.43 6.83
N THR A 62 -9.99 -9.38 7.81
CA THR A 62 -11.04 -8.34 7.91
C THR A 62 -10.44 -6.94 8.00
N ARG A 63 -9.42 -6.72 8.85
CA ARG A 63 -8.76 -5.41 8.97
C ARG A 63 -8.00 -5.00 7.71
N LEU A 64 -7.33 -5.94 7.06
CA LEU A 64 -6.67 -5.66 5.78
C LEU A 64 -7.70 -5.34 4.68
N ASN A 65 -8.83 -6.03 4.66
CA ASN A 65 -9.91 -5.76 3.71
C ASN A 65 -10.55 -4.37 3.94
N GLU A 66 -10.80 -3.99 5.19
CA GLU A 66 -11.22 -2.63 5.56
C GLU A 66 -10.19 -1.57 5.10
N ASN A 67 -8.89 -1.84 5.28
CA ASN A 67 -7.82 -0.95 4.83
C ASN A 67 -7.80 -0.78 3.30
N VAL A 68 -7.94 -1.87 2.55
CA VAL A 68 -8.00 -1.84 1.08
C VAL A 68 -9.28 -1.13 0.58
N ASN A 69 -10.41 -1.28 1.30
CA ASN A 69 -11.63 -0.53 1.05
C ASN A 69 -11.39 0.99 1.20
N LYS A 70 -10.87 1.43 2.35
CA LYS A 70 -10.54 2.85 2.59
C LYS A 70 -9.57 3.43 1.58
N PHE A 71 -8.56 2.65 1.22
CA PHE A 71 -7.61 3.01 0.17
C PHE A 71 -8.30 3.22 -1.18
N SER A 72 -9.23 2.35 -1.55
CA SER A 72 -10.00 2.45 -2.79
C SER A 72 -10.91 3.68 -2.81
N ALA A 73 -11.47 4.07 -1.66
CA ALA A 73 -12.25 5.29 -1.52
C ALA A 73 -11.37 6.53 -1.71
N ALA A 74 -10.23 6.60 -1.02
CA ALA A 74 -9.26 7.69 -1.17
C ALA A 74 -8.76 7.82 -2.62
N LYS A 75 -8.45 6.69 -3.25
CA LYS A 75 -8.08 6.64 -4.67
C LYS A 75 -9.17 7.20 -5.58
N THR A 76 -10.43 6.81 -5.35
CA THR A 76 -11.57 7.27 -6.15
C THR A 76 -11.77 8.78 -6.00
N PHE A 77 -11.65 9.30 -4.77
CA PHE A 77 -11.66 10.74 -4.51
C PHE A 77 -10.58 11.47 -5.32
N GLN A 78 -9.32 11.01 -5.25
CA GLN A 78 -8.24 11.67 -5.98
C GLN A 78 -8.39 11.55 -7.50
N ASN A 79 -8.91 10.42 -7.98
CA ASN A 79 -9.19 10.26 -9.41
C ASN A 79 -10.24 11.27 -9.89
N VAL A 80 -11.30 11.51 -9.12
CA VAL A 80 -12.31 12.53 -9.41
C VAL A 80 -11.71 13.93 -9.31
N SER A 81 -11.00 14.24 -8.23
CA SER A 81 -10.37 15.54 -7.99
C SER A 81 -9.43 15.93 -9.13
N ASP A 82 -8.50 15.04 -9.51
CA ASP A 82 -7.56 15.27 -10.61
C ASP A 82 -8.28 15.43 -11.96
N THR A 83 -9.38 14.71 -12.17
CA THR A 83 -10.16 14.81 -13.40
C THR A 83 -10.95 16.14 -13.46
N GLN A 84 -11.46 16.63 -12.33
CA GLN A 84 -12.20 17.89 -12.24
C GLN A 84 -11.37 19.11 -12.62
N ASN A 85 -10.05 19.05 -12.45
CA ASN A 85 -9.12 20.12 -12.88
C ASN A 85 -9.16 20.42 -14.38
N PHE A 86 -9.75 19.54 -15.18
CA PHE A 86 -9.87 19.70 -16.62
C PHE A 86 -11.25 20.20 -17.08
N VAL A 87 -12.20 20.45 -16.17
CA VAL A 87 -13.57 20.86 -16.52
C VAL A 87 -13.62 22.27 -17.10
N LEU A 88 -12.85 23.20 -16.52
CA LEU A 88 -12.82 24.59 -16.93
C LEU A 88 -11.54 24.91 -17.72
N ASP A 89 -11.62 25.90 -18.61
CA ASP A 89 -10.46 26.49 -19.25
C ASP A 89 -9.79 27.55 -18.35
N ALA A 90 -8.68 28.14 -18.82
CA ALA A 90 -7.96 29.18 -18.08
C ALA A 90 -8.78 30.46 -17.83
N GLY A 91 -9.84 30.68 -18.60
CA GLY A 91 -10.79 31.78 -18.43
C GLY A 91 -11.98 31.45 -17.52
N GLY A 92 -12.04 30.22 -17.00
CA GLY A 92 -13.14 29.75 -16.16
C GLY A 92 -14.38 29.27 -16.92
N ASN A 93 -14.31 29.14 -18.25
CA ASN A 93 -15.43 28.64 -19.06
C ASN A 93 -15.41 27.11 -19.13
N LEU A 94 -16.60 26.51 -19.27
CA LEU A 94 -16.73 25.07 -19.45
C LEU A 94 -16.07 24.63 -20.77
N ARG A 95 -15.12 23.69 -20.68
CA ARG A 95 -14.47 23.12 -21.87
C ARG A 95 -15.43 22.23 -22.65
N PRO A 96 -15.32 22.11 -23.98
CA PRO A 96 -16.07 21.12 -24.75
C PRO A 96 -15.82 19.70 -24.23
N PHE A 97 -16.88 18.88 -24.15
CA PHE A 97 -16.78 17.51 -23.60
C PHE A 97 -15.73 16.66 -24.33
N THR A 98 -15.56 16.84 -25.64
CA THR A 98 -14.57 16.11 -26.45
C THR A 98 -13.13 16.36 -25.97
N GLU A 99 -12.80 17.61 -25.63
CA GLU A 99 -11.48 17.98 -25.12
C GLU A 99 -11.29 17.49 -23.69
N PHE A 100 -12.27 17.73 -22.81
CA PHE A 100 -12.27 17.21 -21.44
C PHE A 100 -12.07 15.69 -21.41
N ARG A 101 -12.83 14.95 -22.24
CA ARG A 101 -12.77 13.48 -22.31
C ARG A 101 -11.38 12.99 -22.68
N ALA A 102 -10.66 13.70 -23.55
CA ALA A 102 -9.31 13.31 -23.94
C ALA A 102 -8.33 13.37 -22.75
N ASP A 103 -8.44 14.38 -21.88
CA ASP A 103 -7.61 14.49 -20.67
C ASP A 103 -8.10 13.55 -19.55
N ALA A 104 -9.41 13.46 -19.35
CA ALA A 104 -10.02 12.53 -18.39
C ALA A 104 -9.60 11.08 -18.65
N LEU A 105 -9.48 10.68 -19.92
CA LEU A 105 -9.00 9.34 -20.29
C LEU A 105 -7.55 9.10 -19.86
N LYS A 106 -6.67 10.11 -19.96
CA LYS A 106 -5.27 9.99 -19.51
C LYS A 106 -5.19 9.81 -18.00
N ILE A 107 -5.99 10.58 -17.25
CA ILE A 107 -6.11 10.46 -15.79
C ILE A 107 -6.66 9.09 -15.41
N PHE A 108 -7.73 8.66 -16.07
CA PHE A 108 -8.32 7.34 -15.84
C PHE A 108 -7.31 6.21 -16.08
N ASP A 109 -6.58 6.22 -17.19
CA ASP A 109 -5.60 5.17 -17.50
C ASP A 109 -4.43 5.17 -16.51
N LYS A 110 -3.99 6.34 -16.07
CA LYS A 110 -2.94 6.48 -15.04
C LYS A 110 -3.38 5.81 -13.72
N TYR A 111 -4.55 6.15 -13.20
CA TYR A 111 -5.08 5.60 -11.95
C TYR A 111 -5.47 4.13 -12.08
N ASN A 112 -6.26 3.80 -13.09
CA ASN A 112 -7.05 2.57 -13.13
C ASN A 112 -6.41 1.47 -14.01
N LYS A 113 -5.23 1.73 -14.61
CA LYS A 113 -4.41 0.70 -15.26
C LYS A 113 -3.01 0.66 -14.66
N ASN A 114 -2.25 1.74 -14.81
CA ASN A 114 -0.84 1.74 -14.47
C ASN A 114 -0.60 1.65 -12.96
N TRP A 115 -1.23 2.53 -12.19
CA TRP A 115 -1.11 2.53 -10.73
C TRP A 115 -1.85 1.36 -10.11
N LEU A 116 -3.05 1.02 -10.61
CA LEU A 116 -3.82 -0.11 -10.10
C LEU A 116 -3.05 -1.44 -10.16
N ARG A 117 -2.24 -1.68 -11.21
CA ARG A 117 -1.39 -2.88 -11.29
C ARG A 117 -0.39 -2.94 -10.14
N THR A 118 0.33 -1.85 -9.87
CA THR A 118 1.32 -1.80 -8.79
C THR A 118 0.66 -1.88 -7.41
N GLU A 119 -0.50 -1.26 -7.25
CA GLU A 119 -1.29 -1.35 -6.02
C GLU A 119 -1.82 -2.78 -5.78
N PHE A 120 -2.23 -3.48 -6.84
CA PHE A 120 -2.63 -4.89 -6.76
C PHE A 120 -1.45 -5.77 -6.29
N GLU A 121 -0.29 -5.63 -6.93
CA GLU A 121 0.93 -6.36 -6.55
C GLU A 121 1.36 -6.06 -5.10
N THR A 122 1.26 -4.78 -4.71
CA THR A 122 1.50 -4.33 -3.32
C THR A 122 0.54 -4.99 -2.34
N THR A 123 -0.74 -5.09 -2.73
CA THR A 123 -1.77 -5.72 -1.90
C THR A 123 -1.49 -7.21 -1.70
N VAL A 124 -1.10 -7.92 -2.77
CA VAL A 124 -0.70 -9.33 -2.70
C VAL A 124 0.50 -9.50 -1.76
N ALA A 125 1.56 -8.73 -1.95
CA ALA A 125 2.78 -8.84 -1.14
C ALA A 125 2.55 -8.46 0.33
N GLY A 126 1.77 -7.41 0.59
CA GLY A 126 1.38 -7.00 1.94
C GLY A 126 0.55 -8.07 2.66
N ALA A 127 -0.36 -8.74 1.94
CA ALA A 127 -1.14 -9.84 2.48
C ALA A 127 -0.28 -11.07 2.81
N GLN A 128 0.65 -11.44 1.92
CA GLN A 128 1.61 -12.53 2.17
C GLN A 128 2.48 -12.25 3.40
N SER A 129 2.98 -11.01 3.51
CA SER A 129 3.73 -10.54 4.68
C SER A 129 2.90 -10.63 5.96
N ALA A 130 1.61 -10.31 5.89
CA ALA A 130 0.73 -10.38 7.05
C ALA A 130 0.53 -11.82 7.56
N VAL A 131 0.38 -12.79 6.65
CA VAL A 131 0.32 -14.22 6.98
C VAL A 131 1.65 -14.67 7.58
N GLN A 132 2.76 -14.38 6.90
CA GLN A 132 4.10 -14.73 7.38
C GLN A 132 4.34 -14.18 8.79
N TRP A 133 3.90 -12.97 9.09
CA TRP A 133 4.05 -12.39 10.42
C TRP A 133 3.23 -13.13 11.50
N GLN A 134 2.05 -13.67 11.17
CA GLN A 134 1.30 -14.50 12.12
C GLN A 134 2.05 -15.79 12.44
N ASP A 135 2.64 -16.42 11.42
CA ASP A 135 3.48 -17.62 11.58
C ASP A 135 4.71 -17.31 12.44
N ILE A 136 5.39 -16.20 12.15
CA ILE A 136 6.50 -15.69 12.95
C ILE A 136 6.10 -15.53 14.42
N GLN A 137 4.96 -14.89 14.69
CA GLN A 137 4.50 -14.67 16.07
C GLN A 137 4.10 -15.97 16.78
N ARG A 138 3.60 -16.97 16.05
CA ARG A 138 3.26 -18.29 16.60
C ARG A 138 4.52 -19.07 16.99
N ASP A 139 5.56 -18.98 16.16
CA ASP A 139 6.75 -19.81 16.28
C ASP A 139 7.90 -19.11 17.04
N LYS A 140 7.72 -17.83 17.44
CA LYS A 140 8.78 -17.03 18.08
C LYS A 140 9.37 -17.58 19.37
N LYS A 141 8.72 -18.56 20.02
CA LYS A 141 9.27 -19.24 21.20
C LYS A 141 10.39 -20.22 20.82
N THR A 142 10.29 -20.86 19.66
CA THR A 142 11.28 -21.80 19.15
C THR A 142 12.23 -21.14 18.17
N LEU A 143 11.76 -20.13 17.43
CA LEU A 143 12.52 -19.36 16.46
C LEU A 143 12.49 -17.86 16.80
N PRO A 144 13.23 -17.43 17.83
CA PRO A 144 13.10 -16.09 18.43
C PRO A 144 13.77 -14.98 17.63
N LEU A 145 14.54 -15.30 16.59
CA LEU A 145 15.28 -14.35 15.78
C LEU A 145 14.72 -14.30 14.35
N LEU A 146 14.88 -13.13 13.73
CA LEU A 146 14.60 -12.89 12.32
C LEU A 146 15.85 -12.37 11.62
N LYS A 147 16.05 -12.78 10.37
CA LYS A 147 17.07 -12.27 9.45
C LYS A 147 16.43 -11.60 8.25
N TYR A 148 16.85 -10.39 7.94
CA TYR A 148 16.46 -9.72 6.69
C TYR A 148 17.28 -10.32 5.55
N GLN A 149 16.61 -10.87 4.54
CA GLN A 149 17.27 -11.44 3.37
C GLN A 149 16.67 -10.83 2.09
N THR A 150 17.56 -10.39 1.20
CA THR A 150 17.21 -9.88 -0.12
C THR A 150 17.14 -11.00 -1.15
N ALA A 151 16.63 -10.67 -2.35
CA ALA A 151 16.68 -11.61 -3.47
C ALA A 151 18.10 -11.90 -4.00
N GLY A 152 19.11 -11.13 -3.57
CA GLY A 152 20.51 -11.35 -3.92
C GLY A 152 20.89 -11.03 -5.38
N ASP A 153 20.03 -10.36 -6.14
CA ASP A 153 20.29 -9.99 -7.54
C ASP A 153 20.51 -8.47 -7.74
N ASP A 154 20.84 -8.09 -8.97
CA ASP A 154 21.16 -6.72 -9.40
C ASP A 154 19.96 -5.76 -9.38
N ARG A 155 18.74 -6.28 -9.16
CA ARG A 155 17.51 -5.46 -9.04
C ARG A 155 17.21 -5.09 -7.59
N VAL A 156 17.96 -5.63 -6.63
CA VAL A 156 17.85 -5.23 -5.22
C VAL A 156 18.29 -3.78 -5.08
N ARG A 157 17.42 -2.95 -4.48
CA ARG A 157 17.75 -1.54 -4.24
C ARG A 157 18.93 -1.43 -3.26
N PRO A 158 19.84 -0.47 -3.43
CA PRO A 158 21.02 -0.34 -2.56
C PRO A 158 20.69 -0.31 -1.06
N LEU A 159 19.62 0.41 -0.67
CA LEU A 159 19.20 0.46 0.73
C LEU A 159 18.74 -0.90 1.27
N HIS A 160 18.06 -1.71 0.45
CA HIS A 160 17.67 -3.07 0.84
C HIS A 160 18.89 -3.99 0.94
N ALA A 161 19.86 -3.85 0.03
CA ALA A 161 21.12 -4.58 0.09
C ALA A 161 21.90 -4.24 1.38
N ALA A 162 21.84 -2.99 1.84
CA ALA A 162 22.42 -2.58 3.12
C ALA A 162 21.72 -3.20 4.35
N TRP A 163 20.47 -3.64 4.21
CA TRP A 163 19.76 -4.37 5.27
C TRP A 163 20.00 -5.88 5.23
N ASP A 164 20.58 -6.39 4.14
CA ASP A 164 20.83 -7.82 3.98
C ASP A 164 21.70 -8.36 5.13
N GLY A 165 21.25 -9.45 5.72
CA GLY A 165 21.93 -10.11 6.82
C GLY A 165 21.70 -9.48 8.20
N ILE A 166 20.90 -8.42 8.34
CA ILE A 166 20.53 -7.90 9.66
C ILE A 166 19.70 -8.97 10.40
N VAL A 167 20.22 -9.42 11.55
CA VAL A 167 19.57 -10.37 12.46
C VAL A 167 19.10 -9.65 13.72
N LYS A 168 17.81 -9.77 14.05
CA LYS A 168 17.20 -9.12 15.22
C LYS A 168 16.17 -10.04 15.88
N PRO A 169 15.95 -9.93 17.20
CA PRO A 169 14.82 -10.59 17.86
C PRO A 169 13.49 -10.27 17.16
N VAL A 170 12.55 -11.21 17.14
CA VAL A 170 11.21 -11.05 16.53
C VAL A 170 10.49 -9.78 17.04
N ASP A 171 10.65 -9.46 18.32
CA ASP A 171 9.98 -8.32 18.96
C ASP A 171 10.79 -7.00 18.90
N ASP A 172 11.92 -6.97 18.17
CA ASP A 172 12.73 -5.76 17.98
C ASP A 172 11.99 -4.70 17.13
N PRO A 173 12.02 -3.39 17.50
CA PRO A 173 11.36 -2.32 16.74
C PRO A 173 11.84 -2.16 15.29
N PHE A 174 13.00 -2.71 14.93
CA PHE A 174 13.46 -2.77 13.53
C PHE A 174 12.37 -3.32 12.61
N TRP A 175 11.66 -4.36 13.05
CA TRP A 175 10.61 -5.02 12.27
C TRP A 175 9.31 -4.24 12.15
N ASP A 176 9.15 -3.10 12.83
CA ASP A 176 7.99 -2.22 12.65
C ASP A 176 7.99 -1.58 11.26
N THR A 177 9.18 -1.34 10.72
CA THR A 177 9.37 -0.59 9.47
C THR A 177 10.19 -1.36 8.43
N HIS A 178 10.93 -2.40 8.81
CA HIS A 178 11.79 -3.18 7.91
C HIS A 178 11.29 -4.61 7.67
N ASN A 179 10.07 -4.96 8.09
CA ASN A 179 9.47 -6.23 7.69
C ASN A 179 9.04 -6.15 6.22
N PRO A 180 9.54 -7.00 5.32
CA PRO A 180 9.18 -6.94 3.90
C PRO A 180 7.67 -7.12 3.66
N PRO A 181 7.10 -6.49 2.61
CA PRO A 181 7.78 -5.70 1.57
C PRO A 181 8.11 -4.26 2.03
N CYS A 182 9.35 -3.83 1.83
CA CYS A 182 9.83 -2.49 2.23
C CYS A 182 9.78 -1.43 1.12
N ASP A 183 9.36 -1.80 -0.10
CA ASP A 183 9.16 -0.89 -1.23
C ASP A 183 8.36 -1.62 -2.35
N TRP A 184 7.92 -0.92 -3.40
CA TRP A 184 7.21 -1.51 -4.53
C TRP A 184 8.04 -2.62 -5.20
N ALA A 185 7.37 -3.71 -5.63
CA ALA A 185 8.01 -4.89 -6.20
C ALA A 185 9.19 -5.47 -5.36
N CYS A 186 9.20 -5.23 -4.05
CA CYS A 186 10.19 -5.81 -3.14
C CYS A 186 10.04 -7.35 -3.13
N ARG A 187 11.18 -8.04 -3.18
CA ARG A 187 11.30 -9.51 -3.14
C ARG A 187 12.13 -9.99 -1.95
N CYS A 188 12.36 -9.11 -0.97
CA CYS A 188 13.05 -9.44 0.26
C CYS A 188 12.11 -10.22 1.20
N ILE A 189 12.67 -10.98 2.13
CA ILE A 189 11.94 -11.79 3.11
C ILE A 189 12.55 -11.64 4.50
N ALA A 190 11.74 -11.90 5.53
CA ALA A 190 12.22 -12.14 6.89
C ALA A 190 12.29 -13.66 7.14
N ILE A 191 13.46 -14.18 7.48
CA ILE A 191 13.67 -15.60 7.78
C ILE A 191 13.75 -15.79 9.29
N GLN A 192 13.02 -16.76 9.82
CA GLN A 192 13.11 -17.16 11.21
C GLN A 192 14.34 -18.02 11.47
N LEU A 193 15.05 -17.75 12.57
CA LEU A 193 16.24 -18.46 13.00
C LEU A 193 16.09 -18.96 14.44
N GLU A 194 16.78 -20.05 14.76
CA GLU A 194 16.92 -20.55 16.13
C GLU A 194 17.84 -19.66 16.97
N GLU A 195 17.74 -19.77 18.29
CA GLU A 195 18.68 -19.09 19.17
C GLU A 195 20.10 -19.66 19.00
N GLY A 196 21.07 -18.78 18.81
CA GLY A 196 22.48 -19.16 18.64
C GLY A 196 22.87 -19.57 17.21
N GLU A 197 21.92 -19.69 16.28
CA GLU A 197 22.20 -19.94 14.85
C GLU A 197 23.01 -18.78 14.24
N GLU A 198 22.58 -17.55 14.50
CA GLU A 198 23.32 -16.33 14.15
C GLU A 198 23.32 -15.33 15.31
N LYS A 199 24.37 -14.50 15.39
CA LYS A 199 24.44 -13.42 16.38
C LYS A 199 23.54 -12.26 15.98
N THR A 200 22.88 -11.65 16.95
CA THR A 200 22.11 -10.43 16.71
C THR A 200 23.01 -9.29 16.24
N THR A 201 22.50 -8.51 15.29
CA THR A 201 23.23 -7.42 14.66
C THR A 201 23.15 -6.16 15.51
N ASN A 202 24.30 -5.54 15.80
CA ASN A 202 24.36 -4.16 16.27
C ASN A 202 24.24 -3.22 15.06
N LEU A 203 23.18 -2.41 14.99
CA LEU A 203 22.93 -1.54 13.83
C LEU A 203 24.01 -0.46 13.64
N GLY A 204 24.64 0.01 14.72
CA GLY A 204 25.70 1.01 14.64
C GLY A 204 26.96 0.43 13.99
N ASP A 205 27.35 -0.79 14.35
CA ASP A 205 28.50 -1.46 13.76
C ASP A 205 28.22 -1.95 12.34
N HIS A 206 27.01 -2.43 12.07
CA HIS A 206 26.55 -2.75 10.71
C HIS A 206 26.60 -1.53 9.80
N LEU A 207 26.09 -0.37 10.27
CA LEU A 207 26.13 0.88 9.50
C LEU A 207 27.55 1.35 9.19
N LYS A 208 28.52 1.15 10.09
CA LYS A 208 29.94 1.45 9.80
C LYS A 208 30.44 0.60 8.62
N THR A 209 30.15 -0.69 8.67
CA THR A 209 30.52 -1.64 7.61
C THR A 209 29.88 -1.27 6.27
N VAL A 210 28.57 -0.98 6.28
CA VAL A 210 27.85 -0.53 5.08
C VAL A 210 28.46 0.77 4.54
N LYS A 211 28.73 1.76 5.39
CA LYS A 211 29.36 3.03 4.96
C LYS A 211 30.70 2.81 4.29
N GLU A 212 31.53 1.91 4.81
CA GLU A 212 32.81 1.55 4.20
C GLU A 212 32.60 0.91 2.83
N GLN A 213 31.71 -0.08 2.74
CA GLN A 213 31.41 -0.82 1.50
C GLN A 213 30.80 0.08 0.41
N THR A 214 29.94 1.03 0.79
CA THR A 214 29.29 1.95 -0.14
C THR A 214 30.03 3.28 -0.28
N LYS A 215 31.26 3.41 0.24
CA LYS A 215 32.04 4.66 0.22
C LYS A 215 31.26 5.89 0.72
N GLY A 216 30.40 5.70 1.72
CA GLY A 216 29.60 6.74 2.37
C GLY A 216 28.31 7.15 1.63
N GLU A 217 27.95 6.48 0.53
CA GLU A 217 26.68 6.75 -0.17
C GLU A 217 25.46 6.47 0.73
N ILE A 218 25.45 5.34 1.43
CA ILE A 218 24.41 5.01 2.42
C ILE A 218 24.80 5.56 3.79
N LYS A 219 24.01 6.52 4.28
CA LYS A 219 24.30 7.27 5.52
C LYS A 219 23.52 6.81 6.73
N SER A 220 22.39 6.14 6.51
CA SER A 220 21.45 5.63 7.50
C SER A 220 20.92 4.27 7.07
N LEU A 221 20.52 3.45 8.05
CA LEU A 221 19.77 2.21 7.82
C LEU A 221 18.27 2.40 8.07
N GLU A 222 17.77 3.62 8.28
CA GLU A 222 16.33 3.86 8.38
C GLU A 222 15.62 3.53 7.07
N ASN A 223 14.42 2.93 7.16
CA ASN A 223 13.51 2.84 6.03
C ASN A 223 12.91 4.22 5.74
N ASP A 224 13.43 4.86 4.70
CA ASP A 224 13.00 6.17 4.18
C ASP A 224 11.90 6.07 3.12
N SER A 225 11.38 4.85 2.87
CA SER A 225 10.23 4.64 1.99
C SER A 225 9.04 5.47 2.47
N LYS A 226 8.47 6.26 1.56
CA LYS A 226 7.33 7.13 1.86
C LYS A 226 6.02 6.38 2.08
N ILE A 227 5.98 5.10 1.78
CA ILE A 227 4.73 4.32 1.76
C ILE A 227 4.92 2.94 2.39
N PHE A 228 6.09 2.32 2.20
CA PHE A 228 6.34 0.92 2.56
C PHE A 228 7.21 0.78 3.82
N ASN A 229 7.08 1.72 4.77
CA ASN A 229 7.77 1.70 6.05
C ASN A 229 6.88 1.20 7.20
N ILE A 230 6.05 0.20 6.92
CA ILE A 230 5.11 -0.39 7.89
C ILE A 230 5.15 -1.91 7.77
N ASN A 231 5.05 -2.60 8.90
CA ASN A 231 4.82 -4.04 8.95
C ASN A 231 3.33 -4.37 8.80
N PRO A 232 2.90 -4.94 7.65
CA PRO A 232 1.48 -5.20 7.39
C PRO A 232 0.87 -6.21 8.35
N GLY A 233 1.63 -7.20 8.80
CA GLY A 233 1.18 -8.22 9.74
C GLY A 233 1.01 -7.70 11.17
N LYS A 234 1.93 -6.84 11.61
CA LYS A 234 1.89 -6.25 12.96
C LYS A 234 0.81 -5.18 13.06
N HIS A 235 0.73 -4.29 12.07
CA HIS A 235 -0.19 -3.15 12.10
C HIS A 235 -1.53 -3.40 11.41
N LYS A 236 -1.66 -4.50 10.66
CA LYS A 236 -2.89 -4.89 9.94
C LYS A 236 -3.29 -3.85 8.90
N ILE A 237 -2.29 -3.23 8.27
CA ILE A 237 -2.41 -2.12 7.33
C ILE A 237 -1.44 -2.36 6.17
N ILE A 238 -1.93 -2.29 4.93
CA ILE A 238 -1.11 -2.33 3.72
C ILE A 238 -0.84 -0.91 3.23
N PHE A 239 -1.86 -0.06 3.23
CA PHE A 239 -1.78 1.33 2.80
C PHE A 239 -2.06 2.26 3.99
N PRO A 240 -1.04 2.86 4.60
CA PRO A 240 -1.22 3.74 5.76
C PRO A 240 -2.08 4.96 5.43
N ASP A 241 -3.12 5.21 6.23
CA ASP A 241 -3.99 6.39 6.15
C ASP A 241 -3.51 7.57 7.02
N LYS A 242 -2.58 7.26 7.95
CA LYS A 242 -1.97 8.16 8.92
C LYS A 242 -0.55 7.69 9.28
N GLY A 243 0.15 8.47 10.11
CA GLY A 243 1.47 8.14 10.63
C GLY A 243 2.59 8.97 10.00
N ARG A 244 3.85 8.50 10.12
CA ARG A 244 5.03 9.21 9.59
C ARG A 244 4.99 9.37 8.08
N SER A 245 4.36 8.43 7.37
CA SER A 245 4.33 8.41 5.91
C SER A 245 3.00 7.83 5.39
N PRO A 246 1.89 8.58 5.50
CA PRO A 246 0.61 8.16 4.96
C PRO A 246 0.67 8.09 3.43
N HIS A 247 -0.10 7.17 2.84
CA HIS A 247 -0.19 7.07 1.39
C HIS A 247 -0.72 8.40 0.79
N PRO A 248 -0.15 8.89 -0.34
CA PRO A 248 -0.54 10.18 -0.93
C PRO A 248 -2.03 10.37 -1.17
N TYR A 249 -2.78 9.31 -1.44
CA TYR A 249 -4.24 9.41 -1.60
C TYR A 249 -4.98 9.89 -0.35
N PHE A 250 -4.41 9.70 0.84
CA PHE A 250 -4.98 10.19 2.09
C PHE A 250 -4.49 11.59 2.48
N LEU A 251 -3.63 12.20 1.67
CA LEU A 251 -3.20 13.58 1.83
C LEU A 251 -4.21 14.47 1.09
N VAL A 252 -5.08 15.11 1.87
CA VAL A 252 -6.13 16.01 1.38
C VAL A 252 -6.02 17.36 2.08
N ASP A 253 -6.50 18.40 1.41
CA ASP A 253 -6.64 19.74 1.99
C ASP A 253 -7.55 19.71 3.23
N ASP A 254 -7.35 20.68 4.12
CA ASP A 254 -8.13 20.81 5.36
C ASP A 254 -9.65 20.88 5.10
N THR A 255 -10.06 21.47 3.98
CA THR A 255 -11.46 21.53 3.55
C THR A 255 -12.09 20.16 3.28
N PHE A 256 -11.29 19.12 3.04
CA PHE A 256 -11.74 17.77 2.74
C PHE A 256 -11.50 16.76 3.87
N GLN A 257 -11.04 17.20 5.06
CA GLN A 257 -10.79 16.26 6.17
C GLN A 257 -12.05 15.54 6.63
N ILE A 258 -13.19 16.23 6.68
CA ILE A 258 -14.49 15.60 7.01
C ILE A 258 -14.84 14.50 6.00
N LEU A 259 -14.53 14.72 4.72
CA LEU A 259 -14.73 13.68 3.70
C LEU A 259 -13.81 12.50 3.97
N LYS A 260 -12.52 12.72 4.21
CA LYS A 260 -11.58 11.66 4.54
C LYS A 260 -12.04 10.83 5.74
N ASP A 261 -12.48 11.49 6.82
CA ASP A 261 -12.97 10.84 8.03
C ASP A 261 -14.24 10.00 7.78
N ASN A 262 -15.08 10.43 6.85
CA ASN A 262 -16.29 9.72 6.41
C ASN A 262 -16.08 8.84 5.16
N ASN A 263 -14.86 8.32 4.97
CA ASN A 263 -14.51 7.45 3.84
C ASN A 263 -14.89 8.03 2.47
N PHE A 264 -14.73 9.33 2.30
CA PHE A 264 -15.08 10.11 1.11
C PHE A 264 -16.54 9.96 0.67
N ASN A 265 -17.45 9.78 1.63
CA ASN A 265 -18.87 9.48 1.42
C ASN A 265 -19.10 8.18 0.61
N LEU A 266 -18.13 7.27 0.60
CA LEU A 266 -18.22 5.97 -0.05
C LEU A 266 -18.45 4.87 1.00
N PRO A 267 -19.16 3.77 0.64
CA PRO A 267 -19.49 2.71 1.60
C PRO A 267 -18.26 2.07 2.25
N LEU A 268 -18.32 1.86 3.57
CA LEU A 268 -17.40 0.97 4.29
C LEU A 268 -17.89 -0.47 4.16
N SER A 269 -16.95 -1.41 4.11
CA SER A 269 -17.22 -2.86 4.06
C SER A 269 -16.90 -3.55 5.37
#